data_AF-A0A420DW95-F1
#
_entry.id   AF-A0A420DW95-F1
#
_cell.length_a   1.000
_cell.length_b   1.000
_cell.length_c   1.000
_cell.angle_alpha   90.00
_cell.angle_beta   90.00
_cell.angle_gamma   90.00
#
_symmetry.space_group_name_H-M   'P 1'
#
loop_
_entity.id
_entity.type
_entity.pdbx_description
1 polymer ?
#
loop_
_entity_poly.entity_id
_entity_poly.type
_entity_poly.pdbx_seq_one_letter_code
_entity_poly.pdbx_strand_id
1 'polypeptide(L)'
;MKKLAVLLITFLTLVSCGDEVEFNTPAFQGNKDYVLWRAEFFNAAIDDNGYLTITGGNNIETVELTIPSVAVGTYTLGDVSSMAAKFTAADGTVYSTNNRPDPSVSIYPEYGFIKLDEIIDNTFTGTFEFLAFDTSGLNSVGFNEGIFFRVPLISGAIPAAVYTCVDAQDDAALALAAYQSTFAPELEFIDSAAYLASCAAYKTALETQMTYCGDVSGDIQSAINDLNDCVFPCNFAVANSNAAQANLETATIGNYIEACTAYKAYLQQQIDFCGDDDGSIQALIDATDCGDDDSDGVPNIFEDFDGDGVFDDDTDADGIFNYLDNDDDGDGVLTIDEAKDADGNPIDTDGDGDVDYLDTDDDGDGIITINETGDTDGDGVPDHIDNDDDGDGVFTIFELGDTDMNGVLNYLDNDDDGDGMPTVDENADPNGDGNPADALDTDMNGIPDYLQA
;
A
#
# COMPACT_ATOMS: atom_id res chain seq x y z
N MET A 1 9.49 66.98 -85.26
CA MET A 1 10.30 65.74 -85.10
C MET A 1 11.31 65.93 -83.99
N LYS A 2 11.45 64.93 -83.12
CA LYS A 2 12.50 64.76 -82.08
C LYS A 2 12.44 65.63 -80.81
N LYS A 3 11.42 65.47 -79.95
CA LYS A 3 11.53 65.75 -78.48
C LYS A 3 10.53 64.92 -77.64
N LEU A 4 10.28 63.67 -78.04
CA LEU A 4 9.33 62.78 -77.35
C LEU A 4 9.89 61.36 -77.20
N ALA A 5 11.19 61.27 -76.92
CA ALA A 5 11.93 60.00 -76.79
C ALA A 5 12.91 59.99 -75.60
N VAL A 6 12.70 60.85 -74.59
CA VAL A 6 13.57 60.94 -73.40
C VAL A 6 12.79 60.75 -72.09
N LEU A 7 11.47 60.50 -72.16
CA LEU A 7 10.62 60.27 -70.98
C LEU A 7 10.16 58.80 -70.82
N LEU A 8 10.74 57.86 -71.58
CA LEU A 8 10.40 56.43 -71.53
C LEU A 8 11.61 55.52 -71.25
N ILE A 9 12.79 56.08 -70.95
CA ILE A 9 14.04 55.33 -70.65
C ILE A 9 14.62 55.76 -69.28
N THR A 10 13.79 56.31 -68.40
CA THR A 10 14.17 56.69 -67.02
C THR A 10 13.14 56.25 -65.99
N PHE A 11 12.32 55.26 -66.35
CA PHE A 11 11.42 54.53 -65.45
C PHE A 11 11.60 53.01 -65.59
N LEU A 12 12.81 52.58 -65.99
CA LEU A 12 13.17 51.17 -66.14
C LEU A 12 14.52 50.88 -65.46
N THR A 13 14.71 51.43 -64.26
CA THR A 13 15.85 51.12 -63.37
C THR A 13 15.44 51.06 -61.89
N LEU A 14 14.16 50.79 -61.59
CA LEU A 14 13.67 50.63 -60.21
C LEU A 14 12.91 49.32 -60.00
N VAL A 15 13.25 48.28 -60.75
CA VAL A 15 12.82 46.90 -60.46
C VAL A 15 13.99 45.98 -60.75
N SER A 16 14.89 45.84 -59.79
CA SER A 16 15.90 44.76 -59.75
C SER A 16 16.50 44.69 -58.34
N CYS A 17 15.67 44.22 -57.42
CA CYS A 17 15.95 43.23 -56.38
C CYS A 17 14.57 42.84 -55.85
N GLY A 18 13.81 42.12 -56.68
CA GLY A 18 12.91 41.15 -56.08
C GLY A 18 13.83 40.04 -55.61
N ASP A 19 13.99 39.88 -54.30
CA ASP A 19 14.48 38.61 -53.78
C ASP A 19 13.46 37.57 -54.22
N GLU A 20 13.79 36.91 -55.33
CA GLU A 20 13.12 35.72 -55.82
C GLU A 20 13.46 34.64 -54.80
N VAL A 21 12.73 34.64 -53.68
CA VAL A 21 12.62 33.46 -52.83
C VAL A 21 11.85 32.47 -53.69
N GLU A 22 12.60 31.66 -54.43
CA GLU A 22 12.11 30.48 -55.12
C GLU A 22 11.47 29.58 -54.05
N PHE A 23 10.15 29.66 -53.90
CA PHE A 23 9.38 28.83 -52.99
C PHE A 23 9.39 27.39 -53.52
N ASN A 24 10.44 26.63 -53.21
CA ASN A 24 10.36 25.17 -53.28
C ASN A 24 9.24 24.75 -52.32
N THR A 25 8.17 24.20 -52.88
CA THR A 25 7.01 23.72 -52.14
C THR A 25 6.68 22.33 -52.69
N PRO A 26 7.03 21.23 -52.01
CA PRO A 26 7.67 21.10 -50.68
C PRO A 26 9.18 21.41 -50.63
N ALA A 27 9.73 21.59 -49.42
CA ALA A 27 11.16 21.85 -49.19
C ALA A 27 11.68 21.27 -47.86
N PHE A 28 12.98 20.97 -47.83
CA PHE A 28 13.75 20.76 -46.60
C PHE A 28 15.11 21.45 -46.79
N GLN A 29 15.43 22.45 -45.96
CA GLN A 29 16.64 23.26 -46.08
C GLN A 29 17.04 23.91 -44.76
N GLY A 30 18.27 24.40 -44.66
CA GLY A 30 18.76 25.17 -43.51
C GLY A 30 20.16 25.71 -43.78
N ASN A 31 20.68 26.56 -42.90
CA ASN A 31 22.04 27.06 -43.00
C ASN A 31 22.98 26.13 -42.23
N LYS A 32 23.74 25.29 -42.95
CA LYS A 32 24.79 24.46 -42.40
C LYS A 32 26.08 25.27 -42.34
N ASP A 33 26.56 25.57 -41.12
CA ASP A 33 27.75 26.40 -40.89
C ASP A 33 27.72 27.72 -41.70
N TYR A 34 26.59 28.41 -41.65
CA TYR A 34 26.30 29.68 -42.37
C TYR A 34 26.23 29.56 -43.91
N VAL A 35 26.23 28.36 -44.46
CA VAL A 35 26.03 28.10 -45.89
C VAL A 35 24.69 27.42 -46.12
N LEU A 36 23.91 27.95 -47.07
CA LEU A 36 22.62 27.37 -47.42
C LEU A 36 22.79 25.92 -47.88
N TRP A 37 22.14 25.01 -47.17
CA TRP A 37 22.04 23.59 -47.44
C TRP A 37 20.60 23.26 -47.84
N ARG A 38 20.43 22.60 -48.99
CA ARG A 38 19.12 22.17 -49.50
C ARG A 38 19.12 20.66 -49.72
N ALA A 39 18.08 20.00 -49.25
CA ALA A 39 17.85 18.60 -49.55
C ALA A 39 17.37 18.43 -51.00
N GLU A 40 17.86 17.37 -51.66
CA GLU A 40 17.37 16.89 -52.96
C GLU A 40 16.24 15.86 -52.79
N PHE A 41 16.20 15.17 -51.64
CA PHE A 41 15.11 14.29 -51.24
C PHE A 41 14.72 14.57 -49.79
N PHE A 42 13.45 14.36 -49.46
CA PHE A 42 12.96 14.44 -48.09
C PHE A 42 11.72 13.58 -47.93
N ASN A 43 11.57 13.02 -46.73
CA ASN A 43 10.44 12.19 -46.37
C ASN A 43 10.28 12.16 -44.85
N ALA A 44 9.11 11.74 -44.40
CA ALA A 44 8.85 11.45 -43.01
C ALA A 44 8.43 9.98 -42.85
N ALA A 45 8.79 9.40 -41.71
CA ALA A 45 8.37 8.06 -41.30
C ALA A 45 7.90 8.09 -39.85
N ILE A 46 6.86 7.32 -39.55
CA ILE A 46 6.41 7.06 -38.19
C ILE A 46 6.70 5.58 -37.89
N ASP A 47 7.38 5.31 -36.78
CA ASP A 47 7.69 3.95 -36.35
C ASP A 47 6.54 3.31 -35.55
N ASP A 48 6.73 2.07 -35.10
CA ASP A 48 5.72 1.32 -34.35
C ASP A 48 5.43 1.93 -32.96
N ASN A 49 6.35 2.75 -32.42
CA ASN A 49 6.17 3.49 -31.17
C ASN A 49 5.45 4.83 -31.40
N GLY A 50 5.18 5.21 -32.65
CA GLY A 50 4.56 6.48 -33.00
C GLY A 50 5.55 7.64 -33.11
N TYR A 51 6.87 7.38 -33.12
CA TYR A 51 7.88 8.43 -33.19
C TYR A 51 8.03 8.92 -34.63
N LEU A 52 8.05 10.24 -34.79
CA LEU A 52 8.20 10.87 -36.09
C LEU A 52 9.68 11.09 -36.39
N THR A 53 10.15 10.52 -37.48
CA THR A 53 11.44 10.86 -38.08
C THR A 53 11.23 11.61 -39.38
N ILE A 54 11.77 12.83 -39.46
CA ILE A 54 11.81 13.65 -40.68
C ILE A 54 13.22 13.61 -41.23
N THR A 55 13.38 13.12 -42.45
CA THR A 55 14.66 12.96 -43.12
C THR A 55 14.74 13.90 -44.31
N GLY A 56 15.84 14.65 -44.41
CA GLY A 56 16.21 15.41 -45.60
C GLY A 56 17.63 15.05 -46.01
N GLY A 57 17.91 14.92 -47.30
CA GLY A 57 19.27 14.61 -47.75
C GLY A 57 19.53 15.01 -49.20
N ASN A 58 20.79 14.94 -49.59
CA ASN A 58 21.24 15.00 -50.97
C ASN A 58 22.02 13.72 -51.28
N ASN A 59 22.61 13.60 -52.48
CA ASN A 59 23.34 12.40 -52.88
C ASN A 59 24.50 11.95 -51.95
N ILE A 60 24.95 12.79 -51.01
CA ILE A 60 26.11 12.51 -50.14
C ILE A 60 25.90 12.84 -48.65
N GLU A 61 24.91 13.66 -48.30
CA GLU A 61 24.67 14.09 -46.92
C GLU A 61 23.21 13.86 -46.51
N THR A 62 22.96 13.62 -45.22
CA THR A 62 21.61 13.36 -44.69
C THR A 62 21.43 14.00 -43.32
N VAL A 63 20.29 14.65 -43.11
CA VAL A 63 19.78 15.16 -41.83
C VAL A 63 18.58 14.31 -41.45
N GLU A 64 18.58 13.78 -40.23
CA GLU A 64 17.48 13.03 -39.62
C GLU A 64 17.05 13.77 -38.35
N LEU A 65 15.77 14.09 -38.25
CA LEU A 65 15.15 14.79 -37.13
C LEU A 65 14.12 13.86 -36.48
N THR A 66 14.35 13.43 -35.25
CA THR A 66 13.50 12.47 -34.54
C THR A 66 12.84 13.14 -33.34
N ILE A 67 11.52 12.97 -33.22
CA ILE A 67 10.71 13.40 -32.07
C ILE A 67 9.77 12.26 -31.63
N PRO A 68 9.43 12.17 -30.33
CA PRO A 68 8.71 11.04 -29.75
C PRO A 68 7.21 11.07 -30.04
N SER A 69 6.73 12.09 -30.75
CA SER A 69 5.30 12.35 -30.85
C SER A 69 4.97 13.07 -32.15
N VAL A 70 3.82 12.74 -32.72
CA VAL A 70 3.24 13.41 -33.89
C VAL A 70 2.32 14.55 -33.45
N ALA A 71 2.79 15.38 -32.51
CA ALA A 71 2.06 16.54 -31.98
C ALA A 71 2.71 17.86 -32.42
N VAL A 72 1.89 18.86 -32.71
CA VAL A 72 2.37 20.23 -32.93
C VAL A 72 2.97 20.75 -31.62
N GLY A 73 4.19 21.26 -31.68
CA GLY A 73 4.93 21.66 -30.49
C GLY A 73 6.41 21.90 -30.76
N THR A 74 7.12 22.29 -29.71
CA THR A 74 8.57 22.44 -29.72
C THR A 74 9.19 21.33 -28.89
N TYR A 75 10.16 20.63 -29.47
CA TYR A 75 10.90 19.53 -28.87
C TYR A 75 12.35 19.97 -28.72
N THR A 76 12.81 20.08 -27.48
CA THR A 76 14.22 20.33 -27.21
C THR A 76 15.02 19.07 -27.50
N LEU A 77 16.11 19.20 -28.24
CA LEU A 77 16.92 18.05 -28.63
C LEU A 77 17.99 17.76 -27.59
N GLY A 78 18.51 16.54 -27.61
CA GLY A 78 19.57 16.10 -26.71
C GLY A 78 19.07 15.15 -25.62
N ASP A 79 20.04 14.59 -24.90
CA ASP A 79 19.87 13.70 -23.74
C ASP A 79 19.17 12.35 -23.98
N VAL A 80 18.18 12.28 -24.86
CA VAL A 80 17.40 11.07 -25.17
C VAL A 80 17.37 10.79 -26.67
N SER A 81 17.40 9.51 -27.05
CA SER A 81 17.38 9.08 -28.46
C SER A 81 16.09 9.43 -29.20
N SER A 82 15.00 9.60 -28.47
CA SER A 82 13.69 9.95 -28.99
C SER A 82 13.57 11.42 -29.42
N MET A 83 14.47 12.31 -28.96
CA MET A 83 14.53 13.73 -29.34
C MET A 83 15.94 14.08 -29.81
N ALA A 84 16.21 13.80 -31.07
CA ALA A 84 17.55 13.91 -31.61
C ALA A 84 17.56 14.49 -33.02
N ALA A 85 18.57 15.29 -33.31
CA ALA A 85 18.99 15.57 -34.67
C ALA A 85 20.29 14.84 -34.98
N LYS A 86 20.34 14.19 -36.14
CA LYS A 86 21.51 13.48 -36.64
C LYS A 86 21.86 13.98 -38.03
N PHE A 87 23.15 14.22 -38.24
CA PHE A 87 23.70 14.57 -39.54
C PHE A 87 24.74 13.54 -39.97
N THR A 88 24.59 12.99 -41.16
CA THR A 88 25.57 12.11 -41.80
C THR A 88 26.27 12.88 -42.91
N ALA A 89 27.58 13.06 -42.80
CA ALA A 89 28.42 13.78 -43.75
C ALA A 89 28.81 12.92 -44.96
N ALA A 90 29.37 13.56 -45.98
CA ALA A 90 29.80 12.91 -47.24
C ALA A 90 30.87 11.82 -47.07
N ASP A 91 31.65 11.88 -46.00
CA ASP A 91 32.65 10.86 -45.66
C ASP A 91 32.10 9.73 -44.77
N GLY A 92 30.80 9.77 -44.45
CA GLY A 92 30.11 8.83 -43.58
C GLY A 92 30.19 9.17 -42.08
N THR A 93 30.84 10.27 -41.70
CA THR A 93 30.87 10.71 -40.29
C THR A 93 29.48 11.08 -39.82
N VAL A 94 29.10 10.58 -38.64
CA VAL A 94 27.79 10.83 -38.03
C VAL A 94 27.95 11.78 -36.86
N TYR A 95 27.15 12.85 -36.89
CA TYR A 95 27.00 13.82 -35.83
C TYR A 95 25.62 13.67 -35.21
N SER A 96 25.51 13.80 -33.89
CA SER A 96 24.24 13.74 -33.17
C SER A 96 24.19 14.77 -32.04
N THR A 97 23.02 15.33 -31.78
CA THR A 97 22.74 16.15 -30.58
C THR A 97 22.88 15.36 -29.28
N ASN A 98 22.86 14.03 -29.36
CA ASN A 98 23.05 13.16 -28.19
C ASN A 98 24.52 12.86 -27.89
N ASN A 99 25.44 13.19 -28.79
CA ASN A 99 26.86 13.13 -28.49
C ASN A 99 27.24 14.37 -27.67
N ARG A 100 27.98 14.16 -26.58
CA ARG A 100 28.43 15.26 -25.72
C ARG A 100 29.72 15.90 -26.27
N PRO A 101 29.85 17.23 -26.22
CA PRO A 101 31.11 17.89 -26.54
C PRO A 101 32.21 17.41 -25.58
N ASP A 102 33.43 17.30 -26.11
CA ASP A 102 34.59 17.05 -25.27
C ASP A 102 34.77 18.23 -24.27
N PRO A 103 35.08 17.99 -22.98
CA PRO A 103 35.22 19.04 -21.98
C PRO A 103 36.26 20.12 -22.31
N SER A 104 37.23 19.83 -23.20
CA SER A 104 38.22 20.79 -23.69
C SER A 104 37.64 21.79 -24.71
N VAL A 105 36.46 21.52 -25.24
CA VAL A 105 35.72 22.36 -26.17
C VAL A 105 34.74 23.21 -25.35
N SER A 106 35.08 24.48 -25.12
CA SER A 106 34.21 25.41 -24.37
C SER A 106 33.06 25.87 -25.26
N ILE A 107 32.01 25.07 -25.32
CA ILE A 107 30.73 25.43 -25.93
C ILE A 107 29.66 25.11 -24.88
N TYR A 108 28.98 26.15 -24.39
CA TYR A 108 27.87 26.02 -23.45
C TYR A 108 26.58 25.94 -24.28
N PRO A 109 25.69 24.95 -24.04
CA PRO A 109 24.96 24.31 -25.13
C PRO A 109 23.73 25.09 -25.61
N GLU A 110 23.50 25.01 -26.91
CA GLU A 110 22.17 25.04 -27.52
C GLU A 110 22.03 23.69 -28.23
N TYR A 111 21.48 22.67 -27.55
CA TYR A 111 21.25 21.36 -28.19
C TYR A 111 20.25 21.46 -29.34
N GLY A 112 19.55 22.60 -29.42
CA GLY A 112 18.65 22.94 -30.48
C GLY A 112 17.24 22.49 -30.19
N PHE A 113 16.40 22.64 -31.21
CA PHE A 113 15.01 22.24 -31.16
C PHE A 113 14.54 21.74 -32.52
N ILE A 114 13.51 20.89 -32.48
CA ILE A 114 12.61 20.66 -33.61
C ILE A 114 11.28 21.28 -33.22
N LYS A 115 10.75 22.17 -34.06
CA LYS A 115 9.41 22.73 -33.88
C LYS A 115 8.52 22.22 -34.99
N LEU A 116 7.54 21.39 -34.64
CA LEU A 116 6.50 20.96 -35.56
C LEU A 116 5.36 21.97 -35.50
N ASP A 117 5.16 22.74 -36.56
CA ASP A 117 4.18 23.82 -36.61
C ASP A 117 2.82 23.36 -37.14
N GLU A 118 2.81 22.44 -38.13
CA GLU A 118 1.58 22.03 -38.81
C GLU A 118 1.67 20.60 -39.34
N ILE A 119 0.56 19.87 -39.19
CA ILE A 119 0.34 18.53 -39.76
C ILE A 119 -0.95 18.59 -40.60
N ILE A 120 -0.82 18.50 -41.93
CA ILE A 120 -1.96 18.53 -42.86
C ILE A 120 -1.74 17.52 -43.98
N ASP A 121 -2.77 16.75 -44.34
CA ASP A 121 -2.77 15.81 -45.47
C ASP A 121 -1.56 14.87 -45.49
N ASN A 122 -1.18 14.31 -44.33
CA ASN A 122 0.01 13.46 -44.14
C ASN A 122 1.33 14.16 -44.51
N THR A 123 1.39 15.48 -44.37
CA THR A 123 2.62 16.27 -44.53
C THR A 123 2.94 17.04 -43.26
N PHE A 124 4.24 17.24 -43.03
CA PHE A 124 4.77 17.90 -41.84
C PHE A 124 5.47 19.21 -42.21
N THR A 125 5.15 20.26 -41.45
CA THR A 125 5.75 21.59 -41.62
C THR A 125 6.25 22.10 -40.29
N GLY A 126 7.43 22.71 -40.29
CA GLY A 126 8.04 23.24 -39.09
C GLY A 126 9.46 23.77 -39.31
N THR A 127 10.12 24.06 -38.20
CA THR A 127 11.48 24.59 -38.16
C THR A 127 12.39 23.75 -37.28
N PHE A 128 13.69 23.87 -37.50
CA PHE A 128 14.68 23.20 -36.67
C PHE A 128 15.96 24.03 -36.56
N GLU A 129 16.63 23.85 -35.44
CA GLU A 129 17.96 24.38 -35.17
C GLU A 129 18.69 23.36 -34.32
N PHE A 130 19.97 23.09 -34.57
CA PHE A 130 20.75 22.21 -33.71
C PHE A 130 22.26 22.39 -33.86
N LEU A 131 22.97 22.05 -32.79
CA LEU A 131 24.40 21.79 -32.79
C LEU A 131 24.65 20.33 -32.43
N ALA A 132 25.20 19.57 -33.36
CA ALA A 132 25.45 18.13 -33.20
C ALA A 132 26.95 17.83 -33.20
N PHE A 133 27.38 16.86 -32.40
CA PHE A 133 28.79 16.46 -32.26
C PHE A 133 29.03 15.08 -32.85
N ASP A 134 30.23 14.82 -33.35
CA ASP A 134 30.63 13.46 -33.70
C ASP A 134 30.83 12.60 -32.44
N THR A 135 31.14 11.32 -32.63
CA THR A 135 31.36 10.39 -31.50
C THR A 135 32.56 10.77 -30.61
N SER A 136 33.48 11.60 -31.11
CA SER A 136 34.63 12.07 -30.32
C SER A 136 34.31 13.30 -29.47
N GLY A 137 33.22 14.01 -29.77
CA GLY A 137 32.87 15.28 -29.13
C GLY A 137 33.76 16.46 -29.56
N LEU A 138 34.75 16.23 -30.44
CA LEU A 138 35.73 17.25 -30.86
C LEU A 138 35.28 18.02 -32.10
N ASN A 139 34.49 17.40 -32.97
CA ASN A 139 33.96 18.02 -34.18
C ASN A 139 32.46 18.23 -34.03
N SER A 140 31.97 19.34 -34.57
CA SER A 140 30.54 19.69 -34.56
C SER A 140 30.06 20.14 -35.93
N VAL A 141 28.75 20.07 -36.11
CA VAL A 141 28.03 20.63 -37.25
C VAL A 141 26.80 21.38 -36.72
N GLY A 142 26.63 22.62 -37.18
CA GLY A 142 25.50 23.45 -36.80
C GLY A 142 24.54 23.65 -37.96
N PHE A 143 23.24 23.51 -37.70
CA PHE A 143 22.18 23.92 -38.60
C PHE A 143 21.36 25.03 -37.95
N ASN A 144 21.31 26.19 -38.59
CA ASN A 144 20.50 27.34 -38.17
C ASN A 144 19.45 27.67 -39.23
N GLU A 145 18.36 28.34 -38.82
CA GLU A 145 17.28 28.74 -39.73
C GLU A 145 16.73 27.56 -40.57
N GLY A 146 16.70 26.36 -39.98
CA GLY A 146 16.22 25.15 -40.63
C GLY A 146 14.71 25.16 -40.81
N ILE A 147 14.24 24.74 -41.99
CA ILE A 147 12.82 24.65 -42.35
C ILE A 147 12.57 23.33 -43.05
N PHE A 148 11.53 22.62 -42.62
CA PHE A 148 10.90 21.56 -43.38
C PHE A 148 9.46 21.98 -43.68
N PHE A 149 9.07 21.97 -44.96
CA PHE A 149 7.77 22.46 -45.40
C PHE A 149 7.07 21.40 -46.24
N ARG A 150 5.93 20.92 -45.74
CA ARG A 150 5.11 19.86 -46.36
C ARG A 150 5.91 18.59 -46.71
N VAL A 151 6.79 18.15 -45.81
CA VAL A 151 7.51 16.89 -45.99
C VAL A 151 6.51 15.72 -45.89
N PRO A 152 6.41 14.85 -46.90
CA PRO A 152 5.37 13.82 -46.95
C PRO A 152 5.72 12.60 -46.09
N LEU A 153 4.72 12.04 -45.42
CA LEU A 153 4.78 10.73 -44.77
C LEU A 153 4.88 9.63 -45.84
N ILE A 154 5.92 8.82 -45.80
CA ILE A 154 6.11 7.70 -46.75
C ILE A 154 5.98 6.32 -46.10
N SER A 155 6.05 6.26 -44.78
CA SER A 155 5.98 5.01 -44.00
C SER A 155 5.36 5.27 -42.63
N GLY A 156 4.58 4.31 -42.13
CA GLY A 156 3.82 4.45 -40.89
C GLY A 156 2.48 5.17 -41.08
N ALA A 157 1.79 5.43 -39.97
CA ALA A 157 0.52 6.14 -39.94
C ALA A 157 0.47 7.06 -38.72
N ILE A 158 -0.22 8.20 -38.85
CA ILE A 158 -0.45 9.11 -37.72
C ILE A 158 -1.31 8.37 -36.67
N PRO A 159 -0.85 8.25 -35.42
CA PRO A 159 -1.62 7.59 -34.37
C PRO A 159 -2.98 8.25 -34.15
N ALA A 160 -4.01 7.43 -33.89
CA ALA A 160 -5.36 7.93 -33.61
C ALA A 160 -5.43 8.70 -32.28
N ALA A 161 -4.60 8.31 -31.31
CA ALA A 161 -4.34 9.03 -30.08
C ALA A 161 -2.86 9.41 -30.05
N VAL A 162 -2.57 10.68 -29.89
CA VAL A 162 -1.20 11.19 -29.82
C VAL A 162 -0.82 11.33 -28.36
N TYR A 163 0.29 10.71 -27.97
CA TYR A 163 0.85 10.83 -26.63
C TYR A 163 1.91 11.95 -26.61
N THR A 164 1.88 12.79 -25.59
CA THR A 164 2.69 14.02 -25.51
C THR A 164 3.49 14.07 -24.22
N CYS A 165 4.40 15.04 -24.11
CA CYS A 165 5.11 15.31 -22.86
C CYS A 165 4.14 15.65 -21.71
N VAL A 166 3.02 16.32 -21.98
CA VAL A 166 2.02 16.63 -20.94
C VAL A 166 1.36 15.36 -20.41
N ASP A 167 0.99 14.44 -21.30
CA ASP A 167 0.42 13.14 -20.88
C ASP A 167 1.43 12.36 -20.02
N ALA A 168 2.70 12.34 -20.44
CA ALA A 168 3.77 11.68 -19.68
C ALA A 168 4.02 12.31 -18.30
N GLN A 169 3.90 13.64 -18.18
CA GLN A 169 3.99 14.35 -16.91
C GLN A 169 2.81 14.03 -15.98
N ASP A 170 1.60 13.97 -16.53
CA ASP A 170 0.40 13.62 -15.77
C ASP A 170 0.46 12.17 -15.27
N ASP A 171 0.91 11.24 -16.11
CA ASP A 171 1.10 9.83 -15.74
C ASP A 171 2.18 9.67 -14.65
N ALA A 172 3.30 10.41 -14.74
CA ALA A 172 4.33 10.42 -13.71
C ALA A 172 3.83 11.01 -12.39
N ALA A 173 3.04 12.08 -12.43
CA ALA A 173 2.43 12.68 -11.25
C ALA A 173 1.43 11.74 -10.57
N LEU A 174 0.61 11.03 -11.36
CA LEU A 174 -0.32 10.02 -10.84
C LEU A 174 0.42 8.85 -10.20
N ALA A 175 1.48 8.34 -10.85
CA ALA A 175 2.28 7.25 -10.32
C ALA A 175 3.04 7.65 -9.03
N LEU A 176 3.52 8.90 -8.94
CA LEU A 176 4.11 9.45 -7.72
C LEU A 176 3.10 9.45 -6.56
N ALA A 177 1.87 9.90 -6.80
CA ALA A 177 0.84 9.92 -5.78
C ALA A 177 0.50 8.49 -5.27
N ALA A 178 0.42 7.53 -6.19
CA ALA A 178 0.23 6.12 -5.84
C ALA A 178 1.41 5.58 -5.01
N TYR A 179 2.65 5.85 -5.42
CA TYR A 179 3.84 5.47 -4.66
C TYR A 179 3.87 6.07 -3.26
N GLN A 180 3.60 7.37 -3.11
CA GLN A 180 3.59 8.04 -1.80
C GLN A 180 2.49 7.52 -0.87
N SER A 181 1.37 7.04 -1.42
CA SER A 181 0.29 6.49 -0.61
C SER A 181 0.65 5.18 0.11
N THR A 182 1.67 4.45 -0.36
CA THR A 182 2.04 3.15 0.24
C THR A 182 2.83 3.30 1.54
N PHE A 183 3.28 4.51 1.89
CA PHE A 183 4.05 4.80 3.10
C PHE A 183 3.54 6.09 3.77
N ALA A 184 2.22 6.32 3.70
CA ALA A 184 1.60 7.46 4.35
C ALA A 184 1.72 7.35 5.89
N PRO A 185 1.90 8.47 6.61
CA PRO A 185 2.19 8.46 8.06
C PRO A 185 1.04 7.93 8.94
N GLU A 186 -0.18 7.85 8.41
CA GLU A 186 -1.34 7.26 9.05
C GLU A 186 -1.40 5.72 8.96
N LEU A 187 -0.53 5.10 8.15
CA LEU A 187 -0.48 3.65 8.03
C LEU A 187 0.20 3.06 9.27
N GLU A 188 -0.47 2.09 9.87
CA GLU A 188 0.10 1.26 10.93
C GLU A 188 1.19 0.33 10.39
N PHE A 189 0.92 -0.29 9.23
CA PHE A 189 1.84 -1.17 8.54
C PHE A 189 2.07 -0.72 7.09
N ILE A 190 3.32 -0.83 6.65
CA ILE A 190 3.75 -0.54 5.29
C ILE A 190 3.83 -1.85 4.51
N ASP A 191 2.94 -2.05 3.54
CA ASP A 191 2.94 -3.23 2.67
C ASP A 191 4.11 -3.17 1.68
N SER A 192 5.02 -4.15 1.81
CA SER A 192 6.23 -4.19 0.98
C SER A 192 5.93 -4.50 -0.48
N ALA A 193 4.95 -5.34 -0.79
CA ALA A 193 4.60 -5.67 -2.17
C ALA A 193 3.98 -4.47 -2.90
N ALA A 194 3.07 -3.75 -2.23
CA ALA A 194 2.45 -2.53 -2.74
C ALA A 194 3.48 -1.41 -2.94
N TYR A 195 4.41 -1.25 -2.00
CA TYR A 195 5.53 -0.30 -2.12
C TYR A 195 6.38 -0.60 -3.36
N LEU A 196 6.84 -1.85 -3.50
CA LEU A 196 7.71 -2.27 -4.61
C LEU A 196 7.01 -2.10 -5.96
N ALA A 197 5.74 -2.50 -6.05
CA ALA A 197 4.95 -2.37 -7.27
C ALA A 197 4.73 -0.89 -7.65
N SER A 198 4.39 -0.04 -6.69
CA SER A 198 4.12 1.38 -6.93
C SER A 198 5.40 2.17 -7.24
N CYS A 199 6.51 1.84 -6.59
CA CYS A 199 7.82 2.42 -6.91
C CYS A 199 8.24 2.06 -8.34
N ALA A 200 8.10 0.79 -8.75
CA ALA A 200 8.43 0.35 -10.09
C ALA A 200 7.57 1.06 -11.14
N ALA A 201 6.27 1.20 -10.89
CA ALA A 201 5.36 1.95 -11.75
C ALA A 201 5.78 3.42 -11.88
N TYR A 202 6.16 4.07 -10.78
CA TYR A 202 6.64 5.45 -10.80
C TYR A 202 7.97 5.58 -11.56
N LYS A 203 8.92 4.66 -11.36
CA LYS A 203 10.18 4.62 -12.14
C LYS A 203 9.91 4.53 -13.64
N THR A 204 9.04 3.62 -14.07
CA THR A 204 8.64 3.48 -15.48
C THR A 204 7.94 4.74 -16.01
N ALA A 205 7.13 5.40 -15.20
CA ALA A 205 6.49 6.65 -15.59
C ALA A 205 7.53 7.79 -15.77
N LEU A 206 8.54 7.88 -14.91
CA LEU A 206 9.66 8.83 -15.07
C LEU A 206 10.49 8.53 -16.32
N GLU A 207 10.78 7.26 -16.62
CA GLU A 207 11.49 6.86 -17.84
C GLU A 207 10.69 7.22 -19.11
N THR A 208 9.37 7.08 -19.04
CA THR A 208 8.45 7.52 -20.09
C THR A 208 8.46 9.05 -20.21
N GLN A 209 8.35 9.77 -19.10
CA GLN A 209 8.44 11.23 -19.07
C GLN A 209 9.76 11.73 -19.68
N MET A 210 10.89 11.14 -19.31
CA MET A 210 12.20 11.46 -19.90
C MET A 210 12.20 11.24 -21.42
N THR A 211 11.56 10.18 -21.90
CA THR A 211 11.46 9.86 -23.33
C THR A 211 10.65 10.90 -24.11
N TYR A 212 9.59 11.47 -23.54
CA TYR A 212 8.71 12.43 -24.22
C TYR A 212 9.04 13.90 -23.97
N CYS A 213 9.70 14.22 -22.85
CA CYS A 213 10.01 15.57 -22.41
C CYS A 213 11.50 15.93 -22.47
N GLY A 214 12.38 14.92 -22.49
CA GLY A 214 13.83 15.09 -22.38
C GLY A 214 14.25 15.33 -20.93
N ASP A 215 15.55 15.39 -20.69
CA ASP A 215 16.10 15.61 -19.35
C ASP A 215 17.36 16.48 -19.39
N VAL A 216 17.25 17.63 -20.03
CA VAL A 216 18.39 18.57 -20.20
C VAL A 216 18.93 19.06 -18.85
N SER A 217 18.08 19.18 -17.83
CA SER A 217 18.52 19.54 -16.48
C SER A 217 19.09 18.37 -15.68
N GLY A 218 18.81 17.13 -16.07
CA GLY A 218 19.18 15.93 -15.30
C GLY A 218 18.26 15.66 -14.10
N ASP A 219 17.17 16.41 -13.95
CA ASP A 219 16.27 16.31 -12.81
C ASP A 219 15.49 14.99 -12.80
N ILE A 220 15.06 14.52 -13.98
CA ILE A 220 14.31 13.26 -14.09
C ILE A 220 15.23 12.07 -13.81
N GLN A 221 16.43 12.07 -14.36
CA GLN A 221 17.43 11.05 -14.08
C GLN A 221 17.84 11.06 -12.61
N SER A 222 17.95 12.24 -11.97
CA SER A 222 18.17 12.33 -10.53
C SER A 222 17.04 11.67 -9.74
N ALA A 223 15.78 11.97 -10.08
CA ALA A 223 14.62 11.37 -9.43
C ALA A 223 14.59 9.83 -9.59
N ILE A 224 14.94 9.31 -10.77
CA ILE A 224 15.06 7.86 -11.01
C ILE A 224 16.16 7.25 -10.13
N ASN A 225 17.30 7.93 -9.99
CA ASN A 225 18.40 7.45 -9.16
C ASN A 225 18.03 7.45 -7.66
N ASP A 226 17.27 8.45 -7.22
CA ASP A 226 16.82 8.57 -5.83
C ASP A 226 15.86 7.45 -5.41
N LEU A 227 15.18 6.79 -6.37
CA LEU A 227 14.38 5.59 -6.10
C LEU A 227 15.22 4.37 -5.71
N ASN A 228 16.55 4.41 -5.90
CA ASN A 228 17.51 3.38 -5.46
C ASN A 228 17.07 1.95 -5.85
N ASP A 229 16.75 1.76 -7.12
CA ASP A 229 16.23 0.50 -7.69
C ASP A 229 14.96 -0.07 -7.04
N CYS A 230 14.19 0.79 -6.37
CA CYS A 230 12.96 0.42 -5.69
C CYS A 230 13.15 -0.71 -4.68
N VAL A 231 14.21 -0.64 -3.88
CA VAL A 231 14.39 -1.56 -2.75
C VAL A 231 13.50 -1.13 -1.58
N PHE A 232 12.82 -2.08 -0.94
CA PHE A 232 12.05 -1.80 0.26
C PHE A 232 12.99 -1.34 1.40
N PRO A 233 12.79 -0.15 1.98
CA PRO A 233 13.73 0.39 2.96
C PRO A 233 13.74 -0.43 4.26
N CYS A 234 14.94 -0.76 4.76
CA CYS A 234 15.09 -1.47 6.03
C CYS A 234 14.37 -0.75 7.20
N ASN A 235 14.40 0.59 7.25
CA ASN A 235 13.71 1.34 8.30
C ASN A 235 12.18 1.18 8.27
N PHE A 236 11.58 0.79 7.13
CA PHE A 236 10.16 0.47 7.05
C PHE A 236 9.89 -0.92 7.62
N ALA A 237 10.75 -1.91 7.33
CA ALA A 237 10.63 -3.23 7.93
C ALA A 237 10.78 -3.18 9.46
N VAL A 238 11.73 -2.37 9.97
CA VAL A 238 11.87 -2.11 11.42
C VAL A 238 10.64 -1.40 12.00
N ALA A 239 10.03 -0.46 11.28
CA ALA A 239 8.81 0.19 11.76
C ALA A 239 7.65 -0.80 11.89
N ASN A 240 7.49 -1.69 10.90
CA ASN A 240 6.47 -2.72 10.93
C ASN A 240 6.67 -3.71 12.09
N SER A 241 7.90 -4.18 12.33
CA SER A 241 8.17 -5.11 13.44
C SER A 241 7.94 -4.47 14.81
N ASN A 242 8.33 -3.19 14.98
CA ASN A 242 8.05 -2.44 16.22
C ASN A 242 6.54 -2.23 16.44
N ALA A 243 5.78 -1.92 15.38
CA ALA A 243 4.32 -1.77 15.48
C ALA A 243 3.66 -3.11 15.87
N ALA A 244 4.06 -4.21 15.23
CA ALA A 244 3.53 -5.52 15.56
C ALA A 244 3.91 -5.99 16.98
N GLN A 245 5.11 -5.64 17.46
CA GLN A 245 5.48 -5.86 18.86
C GLN A 245 4.55 -5.14 19.82
N ALA A 246 4.27 -3.85 19.56
CA ALA A 246 3.36 -3.08 20.42
C ALA A 246 1.95 -3.67 20.46
N ASN A 247 1.47 -4.21 19.32
CA ASN A 247 0.19 -4.92 19.27
C ASN A 247 0.23 -6.22 20.09
N LEU A 248 1.32 -6.99 19.99
CA LEU A 248 1.52 -8.20 20.78
C LEU A 248 1.57 -7.92 22.30
N GLU A 249 2.24 -6.86 22.71
CA GLU A 249 2.37 -6.46 24.13
C GLU A 249 1.03 -6.04 24.77
N THR A 250 0.00 -5.78 23.97
CA THR A 250 -1.34 -5.41 24.43
C THR A 250 -2.40 -6.42 24.02
N ALA A 251 -1.97 -7.57 23.50
CA ALA A 251 -2.85 -8.63 23.09
C ALA A 251 -3.49 -9.31 24.29
N THR A 252 -4.73 -9.74 24.10
CA THR A 252 -5.53 -10.52 25.05
C THR A 252 -5.55 -11.98 24.60
N ILE A 253 -6.09 -12.87 25.44
CA ILE A 253 -6.28 -14.30 25.10
C ILE A 253 -6.97 -14.44 23.73
N GLY A 254 -7.98 -13.59 23.47
CA GLY A 254 -8.76 -13.62 22.23
C GLY A 254 -8.01 -13.24 20.94
N ASN A 255 -6.91 -12.49 20.99
CA ASN A 255 -6.22 -11.98 19.78
C ASN A 255 -4.71 -12.22 19.74
N TYR A 256 -4.13 -12.85 20.77
CA TYR A 256 -2.70 -13.07 20.89
C TYR A 256 -2.10 -13.88 19.73
N ILE A 257 -2.72 -15.00 19.35
CA ILE A 257 -2.18 -15.86 18.27
C ILE A 257 -2.04 -15.06 16.96
N GLU A 258 -3.02 -14.21 16.64
CA GLU A 258 -2.98 -13.34 15.47
C GLU A 258 -1.86 -12.28 15.59
N ALA A 259 -1.81 -11.56 16.71
CA ALA A 259 -0.79 -10.54 16.97
C ALA A 259 0.63 -11.12 16.95
N CYS A 260 0.82 -12.30 17.56
CA CYS A 260 2.08 -13.00 17.66
C CYS A 260 2.56 -13.51 16.30
N THR A 261 1.66 -14.11 15.51
CA THR A 261 1.95 -14.55 14.15
C THR A 261 2.33 -13.36 13.26
N ALA A 262 1.62 -12.23 13.38
CA ALA A 262 1.96 -11.00 12.66
C ALA A 262 3.34 -10.47 13.06
N TYR A 263 3.66 -10.47 14.36
CA TYR A 263 4.97 -10.06 14.85
C TYR A 263 6.10 -10.92 14.26
N LYS A 264 5.98 -12.26 14.30
CA LYS A 264 6.96 -13.17 13.68
C LYS A 264 7.09 -12.92 12.17
N ALA A 265 5.99 -12.65 11.47
CA ALA A 265 6.03 -12.34 10.04
C ALA A 265 6.80 -11.03 9.74
N TYR A 266 6.64 -10.00 10.57
CA TYR A 266 7.37 -8.74 10.39
C TYR A 266 8.82 -8.82 10.86
N LEU A 267 9.16 -9.65 11.85
CA LEU A 267 10.54 -9.98 12.15
C LEU A 267 11.20 -10.68 10.96
N GLN A 268 10.53 -11.64 10.32
CA GLN A 268 11.04 -12.28 9.11
C GLN A 268 11.22 -11.27 7.96
N GLN A 269 10.26 -10.35 7.77
CA GLN A 269 10.40 -9.26 6.82
C GLN A 269 11.63 -8.38 7.12
N GLN A 270 11.90 -8.10 8.40
CA GLN A 270 13.10 -7.38 8.81
C GLN A 270 14.37 -8.14 8.44
N ILE A 271 14.44 -9.45 8.65
CA ILE A 271 15.55 -10.28 8.17
C ILE A 271 15.72 -10.14 6.65
N ASP A 272 14.63 -10.24 5.90
CA ASP A 272 14.66 -10.23 4.43
C ASP A 272 15.21 -8.91 3.85
N PHE A 273 14.94 -7.77 4.49
CA PHE A 273 15.32 -6.43 3.98
C PHE A 273 16.48 -5.75 4.72
N CYS A 274 16.76 -6.12 5.98
CA CYS A 274 17.85 -5.56 6.78
C CYS A 274 19.02 -6.54 6.96
N GLY A 275 18.78 -7.84 6.81
CA GLY A 275 19.72 -8.89 7.20
C GLY A 275 19.70 -9.19 8.70
N ASP A 276 20.29 -10.34 9.07
CA ASP A 276 20.40 -10.84 10.44
C ASP A 276 21.71 -11.63 10.60
N ASP A 277 22.84 -10.96 10.35
CA ASP A 277 24.17 -11.60 10.31
C ASP A 277 24.58 -12.23 11.67
N ASP A 278 24.06 -11.71 12.79
CA ASP A 278 24.32 -12.24 14.12
C ASP A 278 23.28 -13.29 14.59
N GLY A 279 22.21 -13.50 13.81
CA GLY A 279 21.14 -14.45 14.09
C GLY A 279 20.24 -14.04 15.25
N SER A 280 20.31 -12.79 15.70
CA SER A 280 19.56 -12.32 16.87
C SER A 280 18.06 -12.25 16.59
N ILE A 281 17.66 -11.88 15.38
CA ILE A 281 16.25 -11.82 15.00
C ILE A 281 15.69 -13.23 14.81
N GLN A 282 16.43 -14.12 14.13
CA GLN A 282 16.00 -15.50 13.98
C GLN A 282 15.85 -16.21 15.33
N ALA A 283 16.78 -15.98 16.26
CA ALA A 283 16.69 -16.54 17.61
C ALA A 283 15.44 -16.03 18.36
N LEU A 284 15.04 -14.77 18.14
CA LEU A 284 13.81 -14.22 18.69
C LEU A 284 12.57 -14.88 18.07
N ILE A 285 12.53 -15.06 16.74
CA ILE A 285 11.43 -15.76 16.06
C ILE A 285 11.28 -17.19 16.58
N ASP A 286 12.40 -17.90 16.74
CA ASP A 286 12.42 -19.29 17.22
C ASP A 286 11.99 -19.41 18.68
N ALA A 287 12.28 -18.40 19.51
CA ALA A 287 11.92 -18.37 20.92
C ALA A 287 10.50 -17.83 21.20
N THR A 288 9.90 -17.12 20.24
CA THR A 288 8.55 -16.58 20.40
C THR A 288 7.53 -17.71 20.19
N ASP A 289 6.86 -18.10 21.26
CA ASP A 289 5.73 -19.02 21.20
C ASP A 289 4.44 -18.28 20.80
N CYS A 290 3.74 -18.82 19.82
CA CYS A 290 2.43 -18.34 19.38
C CYS A 290 1.40 -19.48 19.35
N GLY A 291 1.71 -20.58 20.02
CA GLY A 291 0.91 -21.79 20.07
C GLY A 291 -0.23 -21.71 21.06
N ASP A 292 -1.03 -22.77 20.96
CA ASP A 292 -2.22 -23.16 21.73
C ASP A 292 -2.26 -24.67 21.46
N ASP A 293 -1.60 -25.44 22.34
CA ASP A 293 -1.14 -26.80 22.04
C ASP A 293 -2.27 -27.85 22.18
N ASP A 294 -3.24 -27.63 23.06
CA ASP A 294 -4.50 -28.36 23.21
C ASP A 294 -5.65 -27.81 22.34
N SER A 295 -5.55 -26.57 21.84
CA SER A 295 -6.60 -25.89 21.08
C SER A 295 -7.87 -25.59 21.87
N ASP A 296 -7.75 -25.31 23.17
CA ASP A 296 -8.83 -24.87 24.04
C ASP A 296 -9.07 -23.35 23.96
N GLY A 297 -8.26 -22.60 23.23
CA GLY A 297 -8.45 -21.18 23.01
C GLY A 297 -7.84 -20.27 24.07
N VAL A 298 -7.08 -20.82 25.02
CA VAL A 298 -6.07 -20.10 25.80
C VAL A 298 -4.69 -20.36 25.18
N PRO A 299 -3.97 -19.34 24.72
CA PRO A 299 -2.61 -19.56 24.21
C PRO A 299 -1.66 -19.94 25.35
N ASN A 300 -0.74 -20.88 25.13
CA ASN A 300 0.27 -21.38 26.08
C ASN A 300 0.89 -20.32 27.01
N ILE A 301 1.11 -19.08 26.52
CA ILE A 301 1.72 -18.00 27.31
C ILE A 301 0.80 -17.43 28.40
N PHE A 302 -0.51 -17.61 28.27
CA PHE A 302 -1.52 -17.16 29.24
C PHE A 302 -1.82 -18.22 30.30
N GLU A 303 -1.22 -19.39 30.17
CA GLU A 303 -1.38 -20.52 31.11
C GLU A 303 -0.19 -20.66 32.07
N ASP A 304 0.72 -19.68 32.06
CA ASP A 304 1.81 -19.51 33.04
C ASP A 304 1.34 -18.50 34.11
N PHE A 305 0.58 -18.98 35.09
CA PHE A 305 -0.08 -18.11 36.05
C PHE A 305 0.88 -17.59 37.11
N ASP A 306 1.86 -18.40 37.52
CA ASP A 306 2.83 -18.03 38.56
C ASP A 306 4.09 -17.32 38.00
N GLY A 307 4.28 -17.35 36.68
CA GLY A 307 5.36 -16.70 35.96
C GLY A 307 6.71 -17.41 36.08
N ASP A 308 6.72 -18.68 36.51
CA ASP A 308 7.91 -19.51 36.64
C ASP A 308 8.12 -20.48 35.46
N GLY A 309 7.11 -20.64 34.60
CA GLY A 309 7.18 -21.28 33.29
C GLY A 309 5.83 -21.81 32.80
N VAL A 310 5.60 -21.72 31.49
CA VAL A 310 4.41 -22.29 30.80
C VAL A 310 4.29 -23.82 30.85
N PHE A 311 5.17 -24.57 31.54
CA PHE A 311 5.28 -26.03 31.38
C PHE A 311 5.19 -26.81 32.70
N ASP A 312 4.70 -26.20 33.77
CA ASP A 312 4.62 -26.80 35.09
C ASP A 312 3.34 -26.57 35.88
N ASP A 313 2.45 -25.70 35.41
CA ASP A 313 1.11 -25.52 35.99
C ASP A 313 0.20 -26.72 35.61
N ASP A 314 -0.49 -27.28 36.61
CA ASP A 314 -1.34 -28.50 36.60
C ASP A 314 -2.42 -28.27 37.68
N THR A 315 -3.48 -27.56 37.33
CA THR A 315 -4.46 -27.01 38.28
C THR A 315 -5.26 -28.12 38.97
N ASP A 316 -5.79 -29.09 38.20
CA ASP A 316 -6.57 -30.21 38.74
C ASP A 316 -5.72 -31.38 39.30
N ALA A 317 -4.40 -31.35 39.08
CA ALA A 317 -3.43 -32.35 39.50
C ALA A 317 -3.65 -33.76 38.89
N ASP A 318 -4.22 -33.85 37.68
CA ASP A 318 -4.39 -35.11 36.95
C ASP A 318 -3.10 -35.60 36.27
N GLY A 319 -2.12 -34.69 36.13
CA GLY A 319 -0.80 -34.92 35.55
C GLY A 319 -0.67 -34.60 34.05
N ILE A 320 -1.69 -33.99 33.46
CA ILE A 320 -1.62 -33.16 32.26
C ILE A 320 -1.36 -31.72 32.75
N PHE A 321 -0.54 -30.97 32.01
CA PHE A 321 -0.28 -29.57 32.37
C PHE A 321 -1.29 -28.71 31.62
N ASN A 322 -1.69 -27.56 32.17
CA ASN A 322 -2.75 -26.71 31.63
C ASN A 322 -2.58 -26.49 30.11
N TYR A 323 -1.39 -26.09 29.63
CA TYR A 323 -1.11 -25.92 28.17
C TYR A 323 -1.24 -27.17 27.26
N LEU A 324 -1.64 -28.30 27.83
CA LEU A 324 -1.95 -29.56 27.15
C LEU A 324 -3.27 -30.19 27.63
N ASP A 325 -3.96 -29.55 28.56
CA ASP A 325 -5.28 -29.92 29.05
C ASP A 325 -6.33 -29.05 28.36
N ASN A 326 -7.60 -29.42 28.43
CA ASN A 326 -8.68 -28.68 27.79
C ASN A 326 -9.85 -28.43 28.74
N ASP A 327 -9.59 -28.65 30.03
CA ASP A 327 -10.47 -28.72 31.21
C ASP A 327 -9.50 -28.61 32.41
N ASP A 328 -8.86 -27.44 32.55
CA ASP A 328 -7.65 -27.26 33.37
C ASP A 328 -7.90 -27.48 34.87
N ASP A 329 -9.08 -27.09 35.34
CA ASP A 329 -9.53 -27.20 36.72
C ASP A 329 -10.24 -28.55 37.01
N GLY A 330 -10.66 -29.24 35.95
CA GLY A 330 -11.14 -30.61 35.97
C GLY A 330 -12.57 -30.75 36.51
N ASP A 331 -13.37 -29.69 36.48
CA ASP A 331 -14.78 -29.77 36.86
C ASP A 331 -15.65 -30.45 35.78
N GLY A 332 -15.21 -30.45 34.52
CA GLY A 332 -15.89 -31.09 33.39
C GLY A 332 -16.58 -30.13 32.40
N VAL A 333 -16.53 -28.83 32.64
CA VAL A 333 -16.71 -27.78 31.62
C VAL A 333 -15.38 -27.61 30.88
N LEU A 334 -15.40 -27.09 29.65
CA LEU A 334 -14.18 -27.01 28.85
C LEU A 334 -13.61 -25.61 29.00
N THR A 335 -12.29 -25.48 29.17
CA THR A 335 -11.57 -24.20 29.24
C THR A 335 -12.04 -23.21 28.15
N ILE A 336 -12.31 -23.67 26.92
CA ILE A 336 -12.79 -22.80 25.83
C ILE A 336 -14.11 -22.07 26.10
N ASP A 337 -14.95 -22.64 26.94
CA ASP A 337 -16.28 -22.14 27.29
C ASP A 337 -16.24 -21.17 28.48
N GLU A 338 -15.13 -21.12 29.24
CA GLU A 338 -14.90 -20.25 30.43
C GLU A 338 -13.78 -19.21 30.23
N ALA A 339 -12.84 -19.46 29.31
CA ALA A 339 -11.55 -18.77 29.24
C ALA A 339 -11.60 -17.25 29.11
N LYS A 340 -12.62 -16.69 28.44
CA LYS A 340 -12.60 -15.26 28.08
C LYS A 340 -13.95 -14.62 27.77
N ASP A 341 -14.02 -13.33 28.09
CA ASP A 341 -15.12 -12.44 27.74
C ASP A 341 -15.18 -12.11 26.23
N ALA A 342 -16.19 -11.32 25.85
CA ALA A 342 -16.38 -10.87 24.47
C ALA A 342 -15.25 -9.96 23.92
N ASP A 343 -14.48 -9.33 24.81
CA ASP A 343 -13.30 -8.50 24.49
C ASP A 343 -11.99 -9.34 24.50
N GLY A 344 -12.08 -10.61 24.87
CA GLY A 344 -11.00 -11.59 24.90
C GLY A 344 -10.15 -11.56 26.16
N ASN A 345 -10.61 -10.92 27.25
CA ASN A 345 -9.95 -10.92 28.55
C ASN A 345 -10.38 -12.15 29.37
N PRO A 346 -9.52 -12.67 30.28
CA PRO A 346 -9.93 -13.73 31.21
C PRO A 346 -11.12 -13.30 32.08
N ILE A 347 -11.95 -14.27 32.44
CA ILE A 347 -13.10 -14.11 33.35
C ILE A 347 -12.68 -14.59 34.76
N ASP A 348 -13.22 -13.94 35.78
CA ASP A 348 -13.02 -14.20 37.23
C ASP A 348 -14.33 -13.75 37.88
N THR A 349 -15.29 -14.67 37.91
CA THR A 349 -16.70 -14.39 38.19
C THR A 349 -16.93 -14.03 39.66
N ASP A 350 -16.37 -14.79 40.60
CA ASP A 350 -16.50 -14.54 42.04
C ASP A 350 -15.49 -13.51 42.61
N GLY A 351 -14.42 -13.21 41.86
CA GLY A 351 -13.40 -12.23 42.21
C GLY A 351 -12.41 -12.70 43.28
N ASP A 352 -12.25 -14.00 43.48
CA ASP A 352 -11.33 -14.57 44.47
C ASP A 352 -9.86 -14.58 44.02
N GLY A 353 -9.65 -14.47 42.70
CA GLY A 353 -8.37 -14.31 42.04
C GLY A 353 -7.90 -15.52 41.25
N ASP A 354 -8.59 -16.66 41.33
CA ASP A 354 -8.51 -17.71 40.34
C ASP A 354 -9.49 -17.34 39.19
N VAL A 355 -9.13 -17.66 37.94
CA VAL A 355 -9.97 -17.32 36.76
C VAL A 355 -10.87 -18.51 36.48
N ASP A 356 -12.06 -18.28 35.91
CA ASP A 356 -13.11 -19.30 35.75
C ASP A 356 -12.57 -20.64 35.20
N TYR A 357 -11.82 -20.61 34.10
CA TYR A 357 -11.23 -21.84 33.53
C TYR A 357 -10.16 -22.55 34.40
N LEU A 358 -9.80 -21.99 35.55
CA LEU A 358 -8.90 -22.55 36.57
C LEU A 358 -9.62 -22.72 37.93
N ASP A 359 -10.92 -22.46 38.00
CA ASP A 359 -11.74 -22.56 39.20
C ASP A 359 -12.87 -23.59 38.99
N THR A 360 -13.07 -24.45 39.99
CA THR A 360 -14.07 -25.53 39.92
C THR A 360 -15.48 -25.11 40.34
N ASP A 361 -15.63 -23.85 40.77
CA ASP A 361 -16.82 -23.23 41.39
C ASP A 361 -16.81 -21.74 41.02
N ASP A 362 -17.02 -21.46 39.74
CA ASP A 362 -16.86 -20.14 39.08
C ASP A 362 -17.48 -18.95 39.83
N ASP A 363 -18.64 -19.13 40.45
CA ASP A 363 -19.39 -18.09 41.14
C ASP A 363 -19.22 -18.12 42.69
N GLY A 364 -18.52 -19.13 43.20
CA GLY A 364 -18.10 -19.28 44.58
C GLY A 364 -19.25 -19.61 45.55
N ASP A 365 -20.34 -20.20 45.06
CA ASP A 365 -21.51 -20.50 45.87
C ASP A 365 -21.44 -21.86 46.60
N GLY A 366 -20.49 -22.71 46.24
CA GLY A 366 -20.23 -24.02 46.85
C GLY A 366 -20.82 -25.22 46.09
N ILE A 367 -21.42 -25.01 44.92
CA ILE A 367 -21.72 -26.01 43.91
C ILE A 367 -20.56 -26.02 42.91
N ILE A 368 -20.38 -27.12 42.17
CA ILE A 368 -19.30 -27.17 41.15
C ILE A 368 -19.93 -26.89 39.80
N THR A 369 -19.26 -26.10 38.96
CA THR A 369 -19.73 -25.55 37.67
C THR A 369 -20.43 -26.59 36.80
N ILE A 370 -19.89 -27.83 36.72
CA ILE A 370 -20.48 -28.92 35.92
C ILE A 370 -21.90 -29.36 36.36
N ASN A 371 -22.31 -29.02 37.58
CA ASN A 371 -23.66 -29.27 38.07
C ASN A 371 -24.64 -28.14 37.75
N GLU A 372 -24.17 -27.06 37.12
CA GLU A 372 -24.87 -25.78 36.89
C GLU A 372 -24.86 -25.40 35.39
N THR A 373 -25.10 -26.42 34.57
CA THR A 373 -25.08 -26.30 33.09
C THR A 373 -26.35 -25.65 32.50
N GLY A 374 -27.07 -24.85 33.30
CA GLY A 374 -28.40 -24.31 33.04
C GLY A 374 -28.48 -22.79 32.83
N ASP A 375 -29.70 -22.28 32.96
CA ASP A 375 -30.15 -20.87 32.95
C ASP A 375 -31.59 -20.97 33.48
N THR A 376 -31.68 -21.20 34.79
CA THR A 376 -32.86 -21.73 35.47
C THR A 376 -33.98 -20.69 35.50
N ASP A 377 -33.65 -19.43 35.73
CA ASP A 377 -34.61 -18.32 35.69
C ASP A 377 -34.88 -17.76 34.26
N GLY A 378 -33.99 -18.05 33.30
CA GLY A 378 -34.10 -17.65 31.91
C GLY A 378 -33.73 -16.20 31.63
N ASP A 379 -32.92 -15.56 32.47
CA ASP A 379 -32.46 -14.18 32.31
C ASP A 379 -31.31 -14.03 31.29
N GLY A 380 -30.64 -15.14 30.99
CA GLY A 380 -29.54 -15.26 30.04
C GLY A 380 -28.14 -15.26 30.65
N VAL A 381 -28.02 -15.28 31.97
CA VAL A 381 -26.82 -15.66 32.73
C VAL A 381 -26.91 -17.17 33.00
N PRO A 382 -25.91 -17.98 32.61
CA PRO A 382 -25.88 -19.38 32.98
C PRO A 382 -25.71 -19.58 34.48
N ASP A 383 -26.36 -20.62 35.03
CA ASP A 383 -26.35 -20.96 36.47
C ASP A 383 -24.93 -20.94 37.07
N HIS A 384 -23.93 -21.57 36.42
CA HIS A 384 -22.54 -21.61 36.93
C HIS A 384 -21.84 -20.24 37.06
N ILE A 385 -22.42 -19.14 36.56
CA ILE A 385 -21.92 -17.78 36.79
C ILE A 385 -23.03 -16.85 37.33
N ASP A 386 -24.13 -17.42 37.83
CA ASP A 386 -25.26 -16.72 38.44
C ASP A 386 -25.37 -17.09 39.93
N ASN A 387 -25.43 -16.08 40.79
CA ASN A 387 -25.48 -16.32 42.24
C ASN A 387 -26.91 -16.48 42.80
N ASP A 388 -27.93 -16.44 41.94
CA ASP A 388 -29.36 -16.56 42.24
C ASP A 388 -30.04 -17.33 41.08
N ASP A 389 -29.67 -18.60 40.92
CA ASP A 389 -30.00 -19.48 39.78
C ASP A 389 -31.48 -19.43 39.33
N ASP A 390 -32.42 -19.43 40.28
CA ASP A 390 -33.85 -19.45 39.97
C ASP A 390 -34.53 -18.07 40.07
N GLY A 391 -33.76 -17.04 40.42
CA GLY A 391 -34.13 -15.64 40.42
C GLY A 391 -35.18 -15.29 41.46
N ASP A 392 -35.25 -16.03 42.57
CA ASP A 392 -36.25 -15.83 43.62
C ASP A 392 -35.84 -14.76 44.67
N GLY A 393 -34.57 -14.37 44.67
CA GLY A 393 -33.99 -13.32 45.51
C GLY A 393 -33.24 -13.84 46.74
N VAL A 394 -33.09 -15.15 46.89
CA VAL A 394 -32.17 -15.78 47.84
C VAL A 394 -30.96 -16.29 47.05
N PHE A 395 -29.73 -16.06 47.54
CA PHE A 395 -28.55 -16.55 46.82
C PHE A 395 -28.40 -18.08 46.93
N THR A 396 -27.95 -18.72 45.84
CA THR A 396 -27.78 -20.17 45.68
C THR A 396 -27.01 -20.81 46.86
N ILE A 397 -25.97 -20.15 47.37
CA ILE A 397 -25.19 -20.57 48.56
C ILE A 397 -26.06 -20.86 49.82
N PHE A 398 -27.27 -20.30 49.90
CA PHE A 398 -28.20 -20.51 51.01
C PHE A 398 -29.25 -21.60 50.75
N GLU A 399 -29.24 -22.24 49.57
CA GLU A 399 -30.34 -23.03 49.02
C GLU A 399 -29.97 -24.44 48.56
N LEU A 400 -28.92 -25.01 49.14
CA LEU A 400 -28.44 -26.37 48.83
C LEU A 400 -29.40 -27.52 49.24
N GLY A 401 -30.66 -27.22 49.57
CA GLY A 401 -31.69 -28.13 50.08
C GLY A 401 -32.66 -28.66 49.00
N ASP A 402 -33.60 -29.50 49.44
CA ASP A 402 -34.81 -29.90 48.69
C ASP A 402 -35.93 -29.94 49.74
N THR A 403 -36.63 -28.81 49.90
CA THR A 403 -37.53 -28.55 51.03
C THR A 403 -38.85 -29.31 50.90
N ASP A 404 -39.40 -29.40 49.70
CA ASP A 404 -40.66 -30.11 49.43
C ASP A 404 -40.49 -31.62 49.07
N MET A 405 -39.24 -32.05 48.85
CA MET A 405 -38.85 -33.41 48.46
C MET A 405 -39.38 -33.85 47.09
N ASN A 406 -39.57 -32.91 46.17
CA ASN A 406 -40.00 -33.17 44.80
C ASN A 406 -38.85 -33.67 43.89
N GLY A 407 -37.60 -33.49 44.34
CA GLY A 407 -36.38 -33.91 43.66
C GLY A 407 -35.72 -32.84 42.77
N VAL A 408 -36.22 -31.61 42.81
CA VAL A 408 -35.54 -30.37 42.39
C VAL A 408 -34.93 -29.75 43.64
N LEU A 409 -33.71 -29.21 43.52
CA LEU A 409 -33.06 -28.54 44.65
C LEU A 409 -33.61 -27.11 44.73
N ASN A 410 -33.60 -26.52 45.92
CA ASN A 410 -34.20 -25.21 46.20
C ASN A 410 -33.65 -24.13 45.25
N TYR A 411 -32.33 -24.07 45.07
CA TYR A 411 -31.71 -23.15 44.10
C TYR A 411 -32.12 -23.35 42.63
N LEU A 412 -32.87 -24.41 42.31
CA LEU A 412 -33.43 -24.68 40.98
C LEU A 412 -34.97 -24.65 40.98
N ASP A 413 -35.62 -24.21 42.08
CA ASP A 413 -37.05 -24.33 42.33
C ASP A 413 -37.68 -23.09 42.99
N ASN A 414 -38.25 -22.22 42.16
CA ASN A 414 -38.87 -20.96 42.62
C ASN A 414 -40.09 -21.05 43.56
N ASP A 415 -40.48 -22.25 44.01
CA ASP A 415 -41.56 -22.54 44.96
C ASP A 415 -41.06 -23.61 45.94
N ASP A 416 -40.07 -23.21 46.74
CA ASP A 416 -39.22 -24.04 47.59
C ASP A 416 -39.94 -25.11 48.44
N ASP A 417 -41.10 -24.75 48.99
CA ASP A 417 -41.91 -25.63 49.84
C ASP A 417 -43.10 -26.29 49.12
N GLY A 418 -43.33 -25.93 47.86
CA GLY A 418 -44.37 -26.45 47.00
C GLY A 418 -45.79 -26.09 47.44
N ASP A 419 -46.00 -24.99 48.16
CA ASP A 419 -47.32 -24.51 48.58
C ASP A 419 -48.11 -23.83 47.43
N GLY A 420 -47.41 -23.44 46.36
CA GLY A 420 -47.96 -22.79 45.17
C GLY A 420 -47.83 -21.26 45.17
N MET A 421 -47.15 -20.67 46.15
CA MET A 421 -46.69 -19.29 46.18
C MET A 421 -45.19 -19.27 45.88
N PRO A 422 -44.74 -18.57 44.83
CA PRO A 422 -43.30 -18.51 44.56
C PRO A 422 -42.53 -17.86 45.72
N THR A 423 -41.33 -18.36 46.04
CA THR A 423 -40.47 -17.89 47.13
C THR A 423 -40.29 -16.36 47.14
N VAL A 424 -40.12 -15.75 45.95
CA VAL A 424 -40.02 -14.30 45.76
C VAL A 424 -41.23 -13.51 46.30
N ASP A 425 -42.42 -14.12 46.33
CA ASP A 425 -43.65 -13.51 46.85
C ASP A 425 -43.86 -13.78 48.36
N GLU A 426 -42.97 -14.55 49.00
CA GLU A 426 -43.04 -14.96 50.41
C GLU A 426 -42.10 -14.18 51.32
N ASN A 427 -41.38 -13.21 50.76
CA ASN A 427 -40.53 -12.27 51.51
C ASN A 427 -39.39 -13.02 52.26
N ALA A 428 -38.73 -13.92 51.52
CA ALA A 428 -37.55 -14.69 51.91
C ALA A 428 -36.34 -13.79 52.22
N ASP A 429 -36.16 -12.69 51.47
CA ASP A 429 -35.19 -11.64 51.79
C ASP A 429 -35.86 -10.24 51.85
N PRO A 430 -36.31 -9.79 53.03
CA PRO A 430 -36.94 -8.49 53.19
C PRO A 430 -36.00 -7.29 52.96
N ASN A 431 -34.68 -7.49 53.05
CA ASN A 431 -33.71 -6.40 53.02
C ASN A 431 -32.99 -6.29 51.66
N GLY A 432 -33.05 -7.33 50.84
CA GLY A 432 -32.55 -7.39 49.47
C GLY A 432 -31.03 -7.51 49.41
N ASP A 433 -30.41 -8.24 50.35
CA ASP A 433 -28.99 -8.56 50.36
C ASP A 433 -28.66 -10.02 49.95
N GLY A 434 -29.64 -10.76 49.45
CA GLY A 434 -29.55 -12.16 49.01
C GLY A 434 -29.44 -13.16 50.18
N ASN A 435 -29.35 -12.67 51.41
CA ASN A 435 -29.18 -13.50 52.59
C ASN A 435 -30.52 -13.68 53.32
N PRO A 436 -31.03 -14.91 53.48
CA PRO A 436 -32.33 -15.15 54.10
C PRO A 436 -32.32 -15.02 55.64
N ALA A 437 -31.26 -14.45 56.24
CA ALA A 437 -31.12 -14.31 57.69
C ALA A 437 -32.22 -13.47 58.35
N ASP A 438 -32.91 -12.60 57.61
CA ASP A 438 -34.05 -11.83 58.09
C ASP A 438 -35.39 -12.23 57.45
N ALA A 439 -35.45 -13.39 56.79
CA ALA A 439 -36.65 -13.98 56.23
C ALA A 439 -37.88 -13.90 57.16
N LEU A 440 -39.05 -13.68 56.57
CA LEU A 440 -40.29 -13.61 57.33
C LEU A 440 -40.63 -14.98 57.94
N ASP A 441 -40.86 -15.02 59.26
CA ASP A 441 -41.43 -16.16 59.98
C ASP A 441 -42.71 -15.66 60.68
N THR A 442 -43.85 -15.87 60.04
CA THR A 442 -45.14 -15.31 60.47
C THR A 442 -45.64 -15.95 61.78
N ASP A 443 -45.34 -17.23 62.03
CA ASP A 443 -45.87 -17.98 63.17
C ASP A 443 -44.88 -18.13 64.35
N MET A 444 -43.63 -17.68 64.15
CA MET A 444 -42.51 -17.67 65.10
C MET A 444 -42.09 -19.08 65.54
N ASN A 445 -42.19 -20.08 64.66
CA ASN A 445 -41.79 -21.44 64.94
C ASN A 445 -40.29 -21.71 64.64
N GLY A 446 -39.61 -20.78 63.97
CA GLY A 446 -38.19 -20.86 63.61
C GLY A 446 -37.91 -21.44 62.22
N ILE A 447 -38.92 -21.68 61.41
CA ILE A 447 -38.83 -21.98 59.98
C ILE A 447 -39.40 -20.76 59.24
N PRO A 448 -38.64 -20.16 58.30
CA PRO A 448 -39.15 -19.10 57.44
C PRO A 448 -40.40 -19.51 56.65
N ASP A 449 -41.23 -18.54 56.29
CA ASP A 449 -42.47 -18.76 55.54
C ASP A 449 -42.19 -19.47 54.20
N TYR A 450 -41.13 -19.10 53.48
CA TYR A 450 -40.74 -19.70 52.18
C TYR A 450 -40.25 -21.16 52.22
N LEU A 451 -40.08 -21.71 53.43
CA LEU A 451 -39.67 -23.10 53.64
C LEU A 451 -40.79 -23.91 54.33
N GLN A 452 -42.04 -23.45 54.29
CA GLN A 452 -43.13 -23.95 55.12
C GLN A 452 -44.53 -24.00 54.48
N ALA A 453 -44.83 -25.14 53.85
CA ALA A 453 -46.13 -25.46 53.23
C ALA A 453 -47.38 -25.60 54.14
#